data_AF-D3VQL2-F1
#
_entry.id   AF-D3VQL2-F1
#
_cell.length_a   1.000
_cell.length_b   1.000
_cell.length_c   1.000
_cell.angle_alpha   90.00
_cell.angle_beta   90.00
_cell.angle_gamma   90.00
#
_symmetry.space_group_name_H-M   'P 1'
#
loop_
_entity.id
_entity.type
_entity.pdbx_description
1 polymer ?
#
loop_
_entity_poly.entity_id
_entity_poly.type
_entity_poly.pdbx_seq_one_letter_code
_entity_poly.pdbx_strand_id
1 'polypeptide(L)'
;MWVKFNDWYNQVVEVPKIFGLNHILFICAAIALTIFLLFVFQSASRNVVRGAIIFVWIFIFLSELIFRQFGQIAWMKVHIGAKYNLAYVPVQIVSLYFWVLPFYFFIPNKKWEASMLPFIGISGLTIGAILLVYPAVVFSNNTPNNVYYMFQSALTFSLGCYLILKGKLPLRSWRTYVYHIVFMVSIFVATVILNEVVYAATSNEAVHRGINFMYLSHRVKPLPYYKDMVDLKIITDTKENARLFVTAFVLGLVILPIAPYMLFFILFRPFVKAIDDVIASSAKSEKDKANSKNENVELKKAMA
;
A
#
# COMPACT_ATOMS: atom_id res chain seq x y z
N MET A 1 -10.68 29.35 -10.06
CA MET A 1 -9.96 28.29 -9.32
C MET A 1 -10.14 26.93 -10.00
N TRP A 2 -11.37 26.43 -10.14
CA TRP A 2 -11.65 25.13 -10.78
C TRP A 2 -11.12 24.95 -12.20
N VAL A 3 -11.18 26.00 -13.03
CA VAL A 3 -10.58 25.98 -14.39
C VAL A 3 -9.08 25.69 -14.32
N LYS A 4 -8.31 26.49 -13.57
CA LYS A 4 -6.85 26.27 -13.40
C LYS A 4 -6.50 24.89 -12.84
N PHE A 5 -7.31 24.38 -11.91
CA PHE A 5 -7.10 23.04 -11.35
C PHE A 5 -7.38 21.95 -12.40
N ASN A 6 -8.47 22.07 -13.15
CA ASN A 6 -8.78 21.18 -14.27
C ASN A 6 -7.70 21.23 -15.35
N ASP A 7 -7.17 22.42 -15.67
CA ASP A 7 -6.11 22.59 -16.66
C ASP A 7 -4.84 21.89 -16.20
N TRP A 8 -4.42 22.09 -14.93
CA TRP A 8 -3.31 21.35 -14.33
C TRP A 8 -3.54 19.84 -14.35
N TYR A 9 -4.77 19.40 -14.04
CA TYR A 9 -5.11 17.98 -13.97
C TYR A 9 -5.02 17.28 -15.33
N ASN A 10 -5.39 17.98 -16.41
CA ASN A 10 -5.44 17.46 -17.76
C ASN A 10 -4.19 17.83 -18.59
N GLN A 11 -3.10 18.27 -17.95
CA GLN A 11 -1.84 18.50 -18.64
C GLN A 11 -1.33 17.22 -19.28
N VAL A 12 -1.06 17.30 -20.59
CA VAL A 12 -0.46 16.21 -21.36
C VAL A 12 1.04 16.39 -21.35
N VAL A 13 1.76 15.38 -20.86
CA VAL A 13 3.24 15.34 -20.82
C VAL A 13 3.76 14.13 -21.58
N GLU A 14 5.06 14.13 -21.89
CA GLU A 14 5.74 12.91 -22.35
C GLU A 14 5.61 11.83 -21.27
N VAL A 15 5.26 10.61 -21.71
CA VAL A 15 5.14 9.46 -20.80
C VAL A 15 6.49 9.24 -20.11
N PRO A 16 6.54 9.23 -18.76
CA PRO A 16 7.81 9.03 -18.06
C PRO A 16 8.44 7.70 -18.42
N LYS A 17 9.77 7.68 -18.60
CA LYS A 17 10.51 6.45 -18.92
C LYS A 17 10.74 5.62 -17.66
N ILE A 18 10.65 4.30 -17.79
CA ILE A 18 11.15 3.37 -16.75
C ILE A 18 12.64 3.64 -16.56
N PHE A 19 13.07 3.71 -15.31
CA PHE A 19 14.44 4.11 -14.91
C PHE A 19 14.85 5.54 -15.32
N GLY A 20 13.90 6.36 -15.78
CA GLY A 20 14.10 7.80 -15.89
C GLY A 20 14.13 8.49 -14.52
N LEU A 21 14.50 9.77 -14.49
CA LEU A 21 14.65 10.54 -13.25
C LEU A 21 13.39 10.49 -12.36
N ASN A 22 12.20 10.70 -12.94
CA ASN A 22 10.93 10.65 -12.20
C ASN A 22 10.73 9.30 -11.50
N HIS A 23 11.03 8.19 -12.19
CA HIS A 23 10.92 6.86 -11.62
C HIS A 23 11.88 6.65 -10.44
N ILE A 24 13.15 7.01 -10.63
CA ILE A 24 14.20 6.88 -9.61
C ILE A 24 13.85 7.71 -8.37
N LEU A 25 13.33 8.93 -8.56
CA LEU A 25 12.92 9.78 -7.44
C LEU A 25 11.85 9.12 -6.55
N PHE A 26 10.86 8.43 -7.13
CA PHE A 26 9.87 7.71 -6.34
C PHE A 26 10.44 6.49 -5.60
N ILE A 27 11.38 5.76 -6.22
CA ILE A 27 12.10 4.67 -5.54
C ILE A 27 12.89 5.22 -4.34
N CYS A 28 13.65 6.29 -4.56
CA CYS A 28 14.40 6.97 -3.49
C CYS A 28 13.46 7.50 -2.39
N ALA A 29 12.32 8.07 -2.76
CA ALA A 29 11.32 8.54 -1.81
C ALA A 29 10.72 7.40 -0.98
N ALA A 30 10.47 6.23 -1.58
CA ALA A 30 9.98 5.04 -0.87
C ALA A 30 11.02 4.50 0.13
N ILE A 31 12.31 4.52 -0.23
CA ILE A 31 13.40 4.15 0.68
C ILE A 31 13.51 5.18 1.81
N ALA A 32 13.54 6.47 1.49
CA ALA A 32 13.61 7.56 2.47
C ALA A 32 12.43 7.51 3.44
N LEU A 33 11.21 7.28 2.94
CA LEU A 33 10.02 7.11 3.77
C LEU A 33 10.12 5.87 4.67
N THR A 34 10.66 4.75 4.17
CA THR A 34 10.88 3.55 5.00
C THR A 34 11.83 3.87 6.16
N ILE A 35 12.94 4.55 5.88
CA ILE A 35 13.91 4.99 6.89
C ILE A 35 13.23 5.93 7.89
N PHE A 36 12.50 6.93 7.40
CA PHE A 36 11.74 7.85 8.22
C PHE A 36 10.78 7.12 9.17
N LEU A 37 10.00 6.16 8.67
CA LEU A 37 9.09 5.37 9.49
C LEU A 37 9.84 4.58 10.58
N LEU A 38 10.99 3.99 10.26
CA LEU A 38 11.81 3.26 11.23
C LEU A 38 12.36 4.15 12.35
N PHE A 39 12.69 5.41 12.05
CA PHE A 39 13.24 6.38 13.01
C PHE A 39 12.19 7.17 13.78
N VAL A 40 11.04 7.49 13.20
CA VAL A 40 9.96 8.19 13.91
C VAL A 40 9.15 7.22 14.75
N PHE A 41 8.84 6.05 14.19
CA PHE A 41 8.09 4.99 14.87
C PHE A 41 9.01 3.88 15.35
N GLN A 42 10.05 4.26 16.12
CA GLN A 42 11.13 3.38 16.58
C GLN A 42 10.65 2.18 17.40
N SER A 43 9.69 2.39 18.30
CA SER A 43 9.21 1.32 19.17
C SER A 43 8.33 0.33 18.40
N ALA A 44 8.56 -0.96 18.65
CA ALA A 44 7.67 -2.02 18.19
C ALA A 44 6.40 -2.15 19.07
N SER A 45 6.01 -1.14 19.85
CA SER A 45 4.76 -1.21 20.63
C SER A 45 3.53 -1.19 19.71
N ARG A 46 2.42 -1.76 20.19
CA ARG A 46 1.13 -1.78 19.49
C ARG A 46 0.69 -0.39 19.04
N ASN A 47 0.77 0.59 19.94
CA ASN A 47 0.30 1.95 19.67
C ASN A 47 1.17 2.66 18.63
N VAL A 48 2.49 2.42 18.65
CA VAL A 48 3.42 3.01 17.68
C VAL A 48 3.22 2.40 16.29
N VAL A 49 3.01 1.08 16.18
CA VAL A 49 2.67 0.44 14.90
C VAL A 49 1.34 0.96 14.35
N ARG A 50 0.32 1.10 15.20
CA ARG A 50 -0.95 1.75 14.81
C ARG A 50 -0.73 3.17 14.32
N GLY A 51 0.08 3.95 15.03
CA GLY A 51 0.44 5.31 14.64
C GLY A 51 1.08 5.35 13.26
N ALA A 52 2.02 4.45 12.96
CA ALA A 52 2.64 4.34 11.65
C ALA A 52 1.62 4.00 10.54
N ILE A 53 0.72 3.05 10.78
CA ILE A 53 -0.31 2.66 9.80
C ILE A 53 -1.30 3.82 9.57
N ILE A 54 -1.75 4.50 10.63
CA ILE A 54 -2.63 5.68 10.53
C ILE A 54 -1.93 6.80 9.76
N PHE A 55 -0.67 7.08 10.10
CA PHE A 55 0.14 8.07 9.41
C PHE A 55 0.21 7.80 7.91
N VAL A 56 0.57 6.58 7.51
CA VAL A 56 0.62 6.18 6.10
C VAL A 56 -0.77 6.29 5.45
N TRP A 57 -1.83 5.84 6.12
CA TRP A 57 -3.18 5.92 5.60
C TRP A 57 -3.66 7.36 5.35
N ILE A 58 -3.29 8.32 6.22
CA ILE A 58 -3.61 9.74 5.99
C ILE A 58 -3.02 10.19 4.66
N PHE A 59 -1.77 9.83 4.33
CA PHE A 59 -1.18 10.18 3.03
C PHE A 59 -1.82 9.44 1.87
N ILE A 60 -2.20 8.17 2.04
CA ILE A 60 -2.97 7.42 1.04
C ILE A 60 -4.31 8.12 0.77
N PHE A 61 -5.02 8.55 1.80
CA PHE A 61 -6.29 9.26 1.74
C PHE A 61 -6.16 10.63 1.08
N LEU A 62 -5.15 11.42 1.47
CA LEU A 62 -4.88 12.73 0.87
C LEU A 62 -4.48 12.60 -0.61
N SER A 63 -3.68 11.59 -0.96
CA SER A 63 -3.32 11.29 -2.34
C SER A 63 -4.55 11.01 -3.20
N GLU A 64 -5.46 10.19 -2.70
CA GLU A 64 -6.75 9.91 -3.35
C GLU A 64 -7.58 11.18 -3.54
N LEU A 65 -7.72 12.01 -2.50
CA LEU A 65 -8.47 13.26 -2.61
C LEU A 65 -7.87 14.21 -3.64
N ILE A 66 -6.57 14.48 -3.56
CA ILE A 66 -5.91 15.50 -4.35
C ILE A 66 -5.79 15.07 -5.81
N PHE A 67 -5.32 13.85 -6.07
CA PHE A 67 -4.95 13.40 -7.42
C PHE A 67 -6.04 12.59 -8.14
N ARG A 68 -7.15 12.24 -7.47
CA ARG A 68 -8.29 11.58 -8.13
C ARG A 68 -9.55 12.41 -7.98
N GLN A 69 -9.99 12.61 -6.74
CA GLN A 69 -11.34 13.11 -6.47
C GLN A 69 -11.48 14.59 -6.82
N PHE A 70 -10.52 15.44 -6.45
CA PHE A 70 -10.53 16.85 -6.83
C PHE A 70 -10.37 17.06 -8.33
N GLY A 71 -9.62 16.18 -9.02
CA GLY A 71 -9.52 16.20 -10.49
C GLY A 71 -10.88 16.03 -11.15
N GLN A 72 -11.64 15.02 -10.71
CA GLN A 72 -12.99 14.77 -11.21
C GLN A 72 -13.99 15.86 -10.83
N ILE A 73 -13.94 16.35 -9.60
CA ILE A 73 -14.80 17.44 -9.16
C ILE A 73 -14.53 18.70 -10.00
N ALA A 74 -13.25 19.03 -10.24
CA ALA A 74 -12.88 20.16 -11.08
C ALA A 74 -13.40 19.99 -12.51
N TRP A 75 -13.25 18.80 -13.10
CA TRP A 75 -13.78 18.51 -14.42
C TRP A 75 -15.30 18.73 -14.51
N MET A 76 -16.05 18.22 -13.53
CA MET A 76 -17.51 18.42 -13.44
C MET A 76 -17.92 19.88 -13.24
N LYS A 77 -17.11 20.67 -12.52
CA LYS A 77 -17.38 22.10 -12.28
C LYS A 77 -17.09 22.96 -13.51
N VAL A 78 -16.23 22.51 -14.41
CA VAL A 78 -15.84 23.24 -15.63
C VAL A 78 -16.75 22.92 -16.80
N HIS A 79 -17.27 21.69 -16.89
CA HIS A 79 -18.07 21.23 -18.04
C HIS A 79 -19.56 21.17 -17.70
N ILE A 80 -20.38 21.92 -18.42
CA ILE A 80 -21.84 21.92 -18.22
C ILE A 80 -22.40 20.53 -18.54
N GLY A 81 -23.20 19.97 -17.62
CA GLY A 81 -23.83 18.65 -17.79
C GLY A 81 -22.90 17.45 -17.55
N ALA A 82 -21.64 17.68 -17.19
CA ALA A 82 -20.70 16.63 -16.84
C ALA A 82 -21.15 15.85 -15.59
N LYS A 83 -21.03 14.52 -15.67
CA LYS A 83 -21.29 13.59 -14.56
C LYS A 83 -19.97 13.02 -14.05
N TYR A 84 -19.96 12.58 -12.79
CA TYR A 84 -18.80 11.94 -12.20
C TYR A 84 -18.42 10.68 -13.00
N ASN A 85 -17.16 10.57 -13.40
CA ASN A 85 -16.67 9.38 -14.08
C ASN A 85 -16.37 8.29 -13.05
N LEU A 86 -17.18 7.21 -13.10
CA LEU A 86 -17.08 6.10 -12.16
C LEU A 86 -15.74 5.33 -12.23
N ALA A 87 -14.94 5.51 -13.28
CA ALA A 87 -13.58 4.96 -13.35
C ALA A 87 -12.61 5.57 -12.31
N TYR A 88 -13.00 6.68 -11.67
CA TYR A 88 -12.22 7.34 -10.61
C TYR A 88 -12.62 6.90 -9.20
N VAL A 89 -13.61 6.02 -9.06
CA VAL A 89 -13.88 5.40 -7.76
C VAL A 89 -12.67 4.54 -7.37
N PRO A 90 -12.17 4.60 -6.13
CA PRO A 90 -10.94 3.91 -5.74
C PRO A 90 -11.13 2.40 -5.54
N VAL A 91 -11.62 1.69 -6.55
CA VAL A 91 -11.94 0.25 -6.48
C VAL A 91 -10.80 -0.66 -6.95
N GLN A 92 -9.69 -0.11 -7.44
CA GLN A 92 -8.56 -0.85 -7.98
C GLN A 92 -7.70 -1.49 -6.88
N ILE A 93 -6.84 -2.45 -7.26
CA ILE A 93 -5.93 -3.11 -6.29
C ILE A 93 -4.97 -2.13 -5.62
N VAL A 94 -4.55 -1.08 -6.32
CA VAL A 94 -3.66 -0.04 -5.76
C VAL A 94 -4.36 0.75 -4.65
N SER A 95 -5.68 0.88 -4.73
CA SER A 95 -6.51 1.51 -3.71
C SER A 95 -6.88 0.57 -2.56
N LEU A 96 -6.41 -0.68 -2.55
CA LEU A 96 -6.79 -1.66 -1.53
C LEU A 96 -6.46 -1.17 -0.11
N TYR A 97 -5.31 -0.52 0.07
CA TYR A 97 -4.88 0.00 1.37
C TYR A 97 -5.71 1.19 1.86
N PHE A 98 -6.36 1.92 0.96
CA PHE A 98 -7.31 2.97 1.33
C PHE A 98 -8.49 2.38 2.12
N TRP A 99 -8.98 1.21 1.72
CA TRP A 99 -10.11 0.52 2.34
C TRP A 99 -9.72 -0.41 3.48
N VAL A 100 -8.59 -1.11 3.34
CA VAL A 100 -8.23 -2.16 4.30
C VAL A 100 -7.66 -1.57 5.58
N LEU A 101 -6.79 -0.55 5.51
CA LEU A 101 -6.13 -0.01 6.71
C LEU A 101 -7.11 0.54 7.78
N PRO A 102 -8.22 1.21 7.43
CA PRO A 102 -9.22 1.64 8.41
C PRO A 102 -9.73 0.53 9.32
N PHE A 103 -9.94 -0.68 8.80
CA PHE A 103 -10.40 -1.80 9.63
C PHE A 103 -9.41 -2.08 10.77
N TYR A 104 -8.11 -1.92 10.53
CA TYR A 104 -7.07 -2.13 11.53
C TYR A 104 -7.18 -1.15 12.71
N PHE A 105 -7.60 0.09 12.46
CA PHE A 105 -7.68 1.14 13.48
C PHE A 105 -8.67 0.77 14.58
N PHE A 106 -9.80 0.19 14.16
CA PHE A 106 -10.93 -0.11 15.02
C PHE A 106 -10.85 -1.48 15.68
N ILE A 107 -9.83 -2.30 15.41
CA ILE A 107 -9.68 -3.61 16.07
C ILE A 107 -9.33 -3.39 17.55
N PRO A 108 -10.19 -3.74 18.52
CA PRO A 108 -9.87 -3.54 19.93
C PRO A 108 -8.93 -4.62 20.46
N ASN A 109 -8.90 -5.80 19.82
CA ASN A 109 -8.24 -7.00 20.33
C ASN A 109 -6.92 -7.31 19.60
N LYS A 110 -5.86 -7.50 20.39
CA LYS A 110 -4.49 -7.77 19.90
C LYS A 110 -4.38 -9.03 19.03
N LYS A 111 -5.20 -10.06 19.25
CA LYS A 111 -5.16 -11.31 18.47
C LYS A 111 -5.59 -11.07 17.01
N TRP A 112 -6.67 -10.33 16.82
CA TRP A 112 -7.18 -9.96 15.49
C TRP A 112 -6.23 -9.01 14.77
N GLU A 113 -5.64 -8.07 15.50
CA GLU A 113 -4.61 -7.18 14.97
C GLU A 113 -3.41 -7.97 14.42
N ALA A 114 -2.94 -8.97 15.18
CA ALA A 114 -1.84 -9.84 14.76
C ALA A 114 -2.19 -10.71 13.53
N SER A 115 -3.48 -10.97 13.26
CA SER A 115 -3.93 -11.70 12.07
C SER A 115 -3.98 -10.84 10.81
N MET A 116 -4.14 -9.53 10.95
CA MET A 116 -4.24 -8.61 9.81
C MET A 116 -2.87 -8.07 9.37
N LEU A 117 -1.93 -7.94 10.32
CA LEU A 117 -0.57 -7.46 10.04
C LEU A 117 0.15 -8.22 8.92
N PRO A 118 0.11 -9.57 8.84
CA PRO A 118 0.76 -10.31 7.76
C PRO A 118 0.23 -9.91 6.38
N PHE A 119 -1.08 -9.71 6.25
CA PHE A 119 -1.64 -9.20 5.00
C PHE A 119 -1.09 -7.81 4.66
N ILE A 120 -1.12 -6.87 5.60
CA ILE A 120 -0.66 -5.48 5.38
C ILE A 120 0.83 -5.47 5.01
N GLY A 121 1.67 -6.23 5.72
CA GLY A 121 3.10 -6.18 5.50
C GLY A 121 3.54 -6.92 4.23
N ILE A 122 3.07 -8.16 4.05
CA ILE A 122 3.47 -9.00 2.90
C ILE A 122 2.89 -8.42 1.60
N SER A 123 1.59 -8.14 1.56
CA SER A 123 0.96 -7.62 0.33
C SER A 123 1.42 -6.18 0.07
N GLY A 124 1.73 -5.39 1.11
CA GLY A 124 2.13 -3.99 0.96
C GLY A 124 3.51 -3.88 0.34
N LEU A 125 4.43 -4.74 0.78
CA LEU A 125 5.73 -4.91 0.14
C LEU A 125 5.56 -5.24 -1.34
N THR A 126 4.79 -6.28 -1.68
CA THR A 126 4.74 -6.78 -3.05
C THR A 126 3.93 -5.89 -3.99
N ILE A 127 2.73 -5.46 -3.60
CA ILE A 127 1.87 -4.60 -4.44
C ILE A 127 2.58 -3.26 -4.70
N GLY A 128 3.16 -2.66 -3.66
CA GLY A 128 3.92 -1.42 -3.82
C GLY A 128 5.19 -1.63 -4.66
N ALA A 129 5.95 -2.71 -4.43
CA ALA A 129 7.16 -2.99 -5.20
C ALA A 129 6.90 -3.23 -6.69
N ILE A 130 5.84 -3.95 -7.05
CA ILE A 130 5.53 -4.26 -8.46
C ILE A 130 5.37 -2.95 -9.26
N LEU A 131 4.63 -1.98 -8.74
CA LEU A 131 4.42 -0.70 -9.41
C LEU A 131 5.65 0.22 -9.35
N LEU A 132 6.42 0.16 -8.26
CA LEU A 132 7.69 0.89 -8.13
C LEU A 132 8.81 0.32 -9.00
N VAL A 133 8.75 -0.94 -9.44
CA VAL A 133 9.78 -1.55 -10.29
C VAL A 133 9.34 -1.51 -11.75
N TYR A 134 8.04 -1.69 -11.99
CA TYR A 134 7.46 -1.76 -13.32
C TYR A 134 6.32 -0.74 -13.46
N PRO A 135 6.63 0.57 -13.49
CA PRO A 135 5.63 1.62 -13.59
C PRO A 135 5.00 1.72 -14.99
N ALA A 136 5.49 0.96 -15.98
CA ALA A 136 5.00 0.98 -17.35
C ALA A 136 3.48 0.73 -17.46
N VAL A 137 2.93 -0.04 -16.52
CA VAL A 137 1.49 -0.34 -16.43
C VAL A 137 0.65 0.86 -15.98
N VAL A 138 1.26 1.87 -15.37
CA VAL A 138 0.56 3.04 -14.79
C VAL A 138 1.04 4.37 -15.33
N PHE A 139 2.22 4.42 -15.95
CA PHE A 139 2.74 5.60 -16.60
C PHE A 139 1.93 5.92 -17.85
N SER A 140 1.41 7.13 -17.85
CA SER A 140 0.58 7.71 -18.89
C SER A 140 1.08 9.11 -19.22
N ASN A 141 0.43 9.76 -20.17
CA ASN A 141 0.66 11.16 -20.49
C ASN A 141 0.03 12.14 -19.47
N ASN A 142 -0.51 11.64 -18.34
CA ASN A 142 -1.14 12.45 -17.31
C ASN A 142 -0.28 12.46 -16.04
N THR A 143 0.35 13.61 -15.73
CA THR A 143 1.25 13.75 -14.57
C THR A 143 0.56 13.44 -13.23
N PRO A 144 -0.62 14.02 -12.90
CA PRO A 144 -1.33 13.68 -11.66
C PRO A 144 -1.59 12.20 -11.46
N ASN A 145 -2.00 11.47 -12.51
CA ASN A 145 -2.22 10.03 -12.45
C ASN A 145 -0.91 9.27 -12.17
N ASN A 146 0.18 9.64 -12.85
CA ASN A 146 1.49 9.04 -12.62
C ASN A 146 1.95 9.24 -11.18
N VAL A 147 1.81 10.48 -10.66
CA VAL A 147 2.15 10.82 -9.28
C VAL A 147 1.27 10.03 -8.30
N TYR A 148 -0.04 9.95 -8.54
CA TYR A 148 -0.97 9.17 -7.71
C TYR A 148 -0.51 7.72 -7.56
N TYR A 149 -0.32 7.00 -8.66
CA TYR A 149 0.04 5.58 -8.60
C TYR A 149 1.41 5.35 -7.96
N MET A 150 2.41 6.16 -8.32
CA MET A 150 3.76 6.00 -7.75
C MET A 150 3.80 6.37 -6.26
N PHE A 151 3.07 7.41 -5.85
CA PHE A 151 3.00 7.83 -4.47
C PHE A 151 2.25 6.82 -3.60
N GLN A 152 1.12 6.28 -4.08
CA GLN A 152 0.42 5.16 -3.42
C GLN A 152 1.34 3.94 -3.26
N SER A 153 2.10 3.62 -4.31
CA SER A 153 3.02 2.48 -4.32
C SER A 153 4.18 2.68 -3.35
N ALA A 154 4.74 3.88 -3.28
CA ALA A 154 5.76 4.25 -2.29
C ALA A 154 5.23 4.10 -0.86
N LEU A 155 4.05 4.65 -0.56
CA LEU A 155 3.43 4.58 0.77
C LEU A 155 3.19 3.13 1.22
N THR A 156 2.59 2.32 0.34
CA THR A 156 2.28 0.91 0.63
C THR A 156 3.52 0.04 0.76
N PHE A 157 4.51 0.24 -0.11
CA PHE A 157 5.81 -0.42 -0.02
C PHE A 157 6.53 -0.07 1.29
N SER A 158 6.65 1.22 1.62
CA SER A 158 7.33 1.66 2.83
C SER A 158 6.69 1.13 4.10
N LEU A 159 5.35 1.08 4.14
CA LEU A 159 4.62 0.47 5.26
C LEU A 159 4.91 -1.03 5.38
N GLY A 160 4.92 -1.74 4.25
CA GLY A 160 5.27 -3.16 4.19
C GLY A 160 6.67 -3.42 4.74
N CYS A 161 7.65 -2.69 4.24
CA CYS A 161 9.03 -2.72 4.71
C CYS A 161 9.13 -2.42 6.21
N TYR A 162 8.49 -1.34 6.68
CA TYR A 162 8.50 -0.96 8.10
C TYR A 162 8.02 -2.10 9.01
N LEU A 163 6.88 -2.73 8.70
CA LEU A 163 6.33 -3.82 9.51
C LEU A 163 7.26 -5.04 9.55
N ILE A 164 7.83 -5.41 8.40
CA ILE A 164 8.78 -6.52 8.29
C ILE A 164 10.05 -6.21 9.10
N LEU A 165 10.64 -5.03 8.89
CA LEU A 165 11.90 -4.61 9.50
C LEU A 165 11.77 -4.35 11.01
N LYS A 166 10.59 -4.02 11.54
CA LYS A 166 10.34 -3.99 12.99
C LYS A 166 10.00 -5.36 13.59
N GLY A 167 10.10 -6.44 12.79
CA GLY A 167 9.88 -7.81 13.25
C GLY A 167 8.43 -8.09 13.64
N LYS A 168 7.47 -7.35 13.08
CA LYS A 168 6.04 -7.58 13.34
C LYS A 168 5.51 -8.85 12.68
N LEU A 169 6.23 -9.33 11.67
CA LEU A 169 5.90 -10.51 10.88
C LEU A 169 6.97 -11.59 11.07
N PRO A 170 6.78 -12.53 12.02
CA PRO A 170 7.78 -13.56 12.30
C PRO A 170 7.93 -14.52 11.12
N LEU A 171 9.14 -14.62 10.58
CA LEU A 171 9.48 -15.51 9.45
C LEU A 171 9.21 -16.98 9.78
N ARG A 172 9.55 -17.43 10.99
CA ARG A 172 9.40 -18.85 11.37
C ARG A 172 7.99 -19.25 11.78
N SER A 173 7.04 -18.30 11.82
CA SER A 173 5.68 -18.62 12.25
C SER A 173 4.82 -18.99 11.05
N TRP A 174 4.36 -20.25 11.01
CA TRP A 174 3.40 -20.70 9.99
C TRP A 174 2.13 -19.83 9.96
N ARG A 175 1.74 -19.25 11.10
CA ARG A 175 0.59 -18.36 11.23
C ARG A 175 0.72 -17.09 10.41
N THR A 176 1.93 -16.55 10.24
CA THR A 176 2.18 -15.38 9.38
C THR A 176 1.66 -15.63 7.96
N TYR A 177 2.02 -16.78 7.40
CA TYR A 177 1.64 -17.16 6.04
C TYR A 177 0.16 -17.50 5.93
N VAL A 178 -0.37 -18.29 6.87
CA VAL A 178 -1.79 -18.67 6.87
C VAL A 178 -2.69 -17.45 7.01
N TYR A 179 -2.36 -16.52 7.92
CA TYR A 179 -3.13 -15.30 8.08
C TYR A 179 -3.08 -14.40 6.85
N HIS A 180 -1.92 -14.27 6.18
CA HIS A 180 -1.84 -13.57 4.91
C HIS A 180 -2.76 -14.19 3.85
N ILE A 181 -2.70 -15.51 3.66
CA ILE A 181 -3.52 -16.24 2.69
C ILE A 181 -5.01 -16.07 3.00
N VAL A 182 -5.42 -16.34 4.25
CA VAL A 182 -6.83 -16.26 4.66
C VAL A 182 -7.39 -14.86 4.47
N PHE A 183 -6.63 -13.82 4.84
CA PHE A 183 -7.09 -12.44 4.71
C PHE A 183 -7.16 -12.00 3.24
N MET A 184 -6.18 -12.38 2.42
CA MET A 184 -6.20 -12.08 0.98
C MET A 184 -7.36 -12.80 0.27
N VAL A 185 -7.59 -14.08 0.59
CA VAL A 185 -8.76 -14.83 0.09
C VAL A 185 -10.07 -14.18 0.53
N SER A 186 -10.16 -13.70 1.78
CA SER A 186 -11.35 -13.00 2.27
C SER A 186 -11.61 -11.70 1.49
N ILE A 187 -10.57 -10.95 1.14
CA ILE A 187 -10.67 -9.76 0.28
C ILE A 187 -11.19 -10.13 -1.11
N PHE A 188 -10.71 -11.23 -1.71
CA PHE A 188 -11.21 -11.70 -3.00
C PHE A 188 -12.69 -12.10 -2.93
N VAL A 189 -13.09 -12.86 -1.91
CA VAL A 189 -14.50 -13.24 -1.70
C VAL A 189 -15.37 -11.99 -1.57
N ALA A 190 -14.96 -11.02 -0.73
CA ALA A 190 -15.68 -9.76 -0.58
C ALA A 190 -15.77 -8.99 -1.91
N THR A 191 -14.68 -8.96 -2.68
CA THR A 191 -14.62 -8.31 -4.00
C THR A 191 -15.58 -8.95 -5.00
N VAL A 192 -15.67 -10.28 -5.05
CA VAL A 192 -16.63 -10.99 -5.91
C VAL A 192 -18.06 -10.63 -5.52
N ILE A 193 -18.37 -10.68 -4.22
CA ILE A 193 -19.71 -10.33 -3.71
C ILE A 193 -20.06 -8.88 -4.08
N LEU A 194 -19.15 -7.92 -3.85
CA LEU A 194 -19.38 -6.50 -4.16
C LEU A 194 -19.59 -6.27 -5.66
N ASN A 195 -18.82 -6.96 -6.52
CA ASN A 195 -19.01 -6.90 -7.96
C ASN A 195 -20.38 -7.45 -8.40
N GLU A 196 -20.86 -8.55 -7.79
CA GLU A 196 -22.20 -9.08 -8.07
C GLU A 196 -23.32 -8.14 -7.58
N VAL A 197 -23.13 -7.46 -6.43
CA VAL A 197 -24.09 -6.46 -5.94
C VAL A 197 -24.21 -5.29 -6.91
N VAL A 198 -23.09 -4.75 -7.39
CA VAL A 198 -23.10 -3.68 -8.41
C VAL A 198 -23.82 -4.13 -9.66
N TYR A 199 -23.53 -5.36 -10.11
CA TYR A 199 -24.16 -5.94 -11.29
C TYR A 199 -25.68 -6.12 -11.13
N ALA A 200 -26.14 -6.62 -9.98
CA ALA A 200 -27.55 -6.79 -9.71
C ALA A 200 -28.31 -5.44 -9.63
N ALA A 201 -27.61 -4.37 -9.26
CA ALA A 201 -28.21 -3.05 -9.03
C ALA A 201 -28.43 -2.22 -10.31
N THR A 202 -27.78 -2.55 -11.44
CA THR A 202 -27.91 -1.77 -12.67
C THR A 202 -27.60 -2.60 -13.92
N SER A 203 -28.17 -2.20 -15.07
CA SER A 203 -27.78 -2.74 -16.39
C SER A 203 -26.81 -1.81 -17.13
N ASN A 204 -26.43 -0.67 -16.54
CA ASN A 204 -25.60 0.32 -17.20
C ASN A 204 -24.14 -0.14 -17.29
N GLU A 205 -23.67 -0.39 -18.52
CA GLU A 205 -22.31 -0.86 -18.78
C GLU A 205 -21.21 0.11 -18.30
N ALA A 206 -21.46 1.42 -18.33
CA ALA A 206 -20.51 2.40 -17.81
C ALA A 206 -20.31 2.27 -16.29
N VAL A 207 -21.37 1.90 -15.56
CA VAL A 207 -21.29 1.60 -14.12
C VAL A 207 -20.52 0.31 -13.89
N HIS A 208 -20.78 -0.74 -14.67
CA HIS A 208 -20.04 -2.01 -14.56
C HIS A 208 -18.55 -1.87 -14.84
N ARG A 209 -18.18 -1.06 -15.84
CA ARG A 209 -16.77 -0.80 -16.17
C ARG A 209 -16.10 0.08 -15.12
N GLY A 210 -16.80 1.08 -14.58
CA GLY A 210 -16.25 2.01 -13.59
C GLY A 210 -16.14 1.42 -12.18
N ILE A 211 -17.20 0.76 -11.69
CA ILE A 211 -17.26 0.15 -10.36
C ILE A 211 -16.98 -1.35 -10.47
N ASN A 212 -15.72 -1.65 -10.80
CA ASN A 212 -15.19 -3.01 -10.90
C ASN A 212 -14.16 -3.24 -9.79
N PHE A 213 -14.55 -3.83 -8.67
CA PHE A 213 -13.67 -4.07 -7.53
C PHE A 213 -12.51 -5.00 -7.91
N MET A 214 -11.30 -4.54 -7.60
CA MET A 214 -10.00 -5.10 -8.00
C MET A 214 -9.84 -5.38 -9.50
N TYR A 215 -10.71 -4.86 -10.36
CA TYR A 215 -10.76 -5.19 -11.78
C TYR A 215 -10.95 -6.70 -12.08
N LEU A 216 -11.72 -7.40 -11.24
CA LEU A 216 -11.93 -8.85 -11.31
C LEU A 216 -13.37 -9.27 -11.67
N SER A 217 -14.26 -8.33 -11.97
CA SER A 217 -15.61 -8.66 -12.39
C SER A 217 -15.61 -9.49 -13.67
N HIS A 218 -16.13 -10.71 -13.59
CA HIS A 218 -16.28 -11.62 -14.72
C HIS A 218 -17.24 -11.09 -15.81
N ARG A 219 -18.02 -10.06 -15.48
CA ARG A 219 -18.97 -9.36 -16.36
C ARG A 219 -18.29 -8.34 -17.27
N VAL A 220 -17.06 -7.91 -16.95
CA VAL A 220 -16.27 -6.97 -17.75
C VAL A 220 -15.27 -7.78 -18.59
N LYS A 221 -15.42 -7.75 -19.92
CA LYS A 221 -14.56 -8.50 -20.85
C LYS A 221 -14.00 -7.60 -21.96
N PRO A 222 -12.70 -7.72 -22.28
CA PRO A 222 -11.67 -8.45 -21.52
C PRO A 222 -11.47 -7.81 -20.13
N LEU A 223 -10.94 -8.59 -19.18
CA LEU A 223 -10.59 -8.04 -17.87
C LEU A 223 -9.52 -6.95 -18.06
N PRO A 224 -9.61 -5.80 -17.34
CA PRO A 224 -8.67 -4.70 -17.53
C PRO A 224 -7.21 -5.14 -17.40
N TYR A 225 -6.83 -5.84 -16.32
CA TYR A 225 -5.46 -6.31 -16.13
C TYR A 225 -5.01 -7.36 -17.15
N TYR A 226 -5.93 -8.15 -17.71
CA TYR A 226 -5.59 -9.07 -18.80
C TYR A 226 -5.22 -8.27 -20.05
N LYS A 227 -6.05 -7.28 -20.39
CA LYS A 227 -5.81 -6.40 -21.53
C LYS A 227 -4.50 -5.63 -21.38
N ASP A 228 -4.22 -5.09 -20.20
CA ASP A 228 -2.96 -4.38 -19.92
C ASP A 228 -1.74 -5.29 -20.17
N MET A 229 -1.79 -6.55 -19.74
CA MET A 229 -0.70 -7.53 -19.93
C MET A 229 -0.52 -7.92 -21.41
N VAL A 230 -1.61 -7.98 -22.19
CA VAL A 230 -1.57 -8.22 -23.63
C VAL A 230 -0.98 -7.01 -24.36
N ASP A 231 -1.46 -5.81 -24.05
CA ASP A 231 -1.02 -4.56 -24.67
C ASP A 231 0.48 -4.30 -24.40
N LEU A 232 0.96 -4.71 -23.22
CA LEU A 232 2.38 -4.68 -22.84
C LEU A 232 3.21 -5.85 -23.39
N LYS A 233 2.60 -6.76 -24.16
CA LYS A 233 3.24 -7.94 -24.74
C LYS A 233 3.87 -8.88 -23.70
N ILE A 234 3.35 -8.87 -22.47
CA ILE A 234 3.75 -9.79 -21.40
C ILE A 234 3.10 -11.16 -21.63
N ILE A 235 1.85 -11.16 -22.11
CA ILE A 235 1.08 -12.37 -22.42
C ILE A 235 0.55 -12.27 -23.86
N THR A 236 0.57 -13.37 -24.60
CA THR A 236 -0.07 -13.45 -25.93
C THR A 236 -1.59 -13.57 -25.80
N ASP A 237 -2.35 -12.81 -26.57
CA ASP A 237 -3.82 -12.91 -26.57
C ASP A 237 -4.29 -14.24 -27.17
N THR A 238 -4.70 -15.17 -26.30
CA THR A 238 -5.25 -16.46 -26.68
C THR A 238 -6.44 -16.79 -25.79
N LYS A 239 -7.41 -17.54 -26.32
CA LYS A 239 -8.57 -17.99 -25.53
C LYS A 239 -8.17 -18.75 -24.26
N GLU A 240 -7.06 -19.49 -24.31
CA GLU A 240 -6.53 -20.23 -23.17
C GLU A 240 -5.97 -19.28 -22.11
N ASN A 241 -5.13 -18.31 -22.51
CA ASN A 241 -4.56 -17.33 -21.60
C ASN A 241 -5.65 -16.48 -20.93
N ALA A 242 -6.66 -16.05 -21.68
CA ALA A 242 -7.80 -15.32 -21.12
C ALA A 242 -8.58 -16.14 -20.07
N ARG A 243 -8.73 -17.45 -20.26
CA ARG A 243 -9.40 -18.35 -19.30
C ARG A 243 -8.56 -18.56 -18.04
N LEU A 244 -7.26 -18.76 -18.19
CA LEU A 244 -6.36 -19.04 -17.07
C LEU A 244 -5.97 -17.79 -16.29
N PHE A 245 -6.08 -16.59 -16.89
CA PHE A 245 -5.62 -15.34 -16.30
C PHE A 245 -6.22 -15.07 -14.93
N VAL A 246 -7.53 -15.24 -14.74
CA VAL A 246 -8.18 -14.97 -13.45
C VAL A 246 -7.60 -15.84 -12.34
N THR A 247 -7.52 -17.15 -12.60
CA THR A 247 -6.98 -18.11 -11.63
C THR A 247 -5.52 -17.82 -11.33
N ALA A 248 -4.70 -17.59 -12.37
CA ALA A 248 -3.28 -17.28 -12.22
C ALA A 248 -3.05 -15.94 -11.50
N PHE A 249 -3.89 -14.94 -11.77
CA PHE A 249 -3.82 -13.62 -11.14
C PHE A 249 -4.20 -13.68 -9.65
N VAL A 250 -5.30 -14.38 -9.33
CA VAL A 250 -5.74 -14.59 -7.93
C VAL A 250 -4.69 -15.39 -7.17
N LEU A 251 -4.25 -16.54 -7.69
CA LEU A 251 -3.20 -17.35 -7.05
C LEU A 251 -1.88 -16.58 -6.93
N GLY A 252 -1.53 -15.82 -7.97
CA GLY A 252 -0.40 -14.91 -7.97
C GLY A 252 -0.45 -13.95 -6.80
N LEU A 253 -1.55 -13.22 -6.61
CA LEU A 253 -1.70 -12.28 -5.51
C LEU A 253 -1.77 -12.91 -4.12
N VAL A 254 -2.16 -14.18 -4.00
CA VAL A 254 -2.20 -14.90 -2.70
C VAL A 254 -0.84 -15.50 -2.33
N ILE A 255 -0.09 -16.03 -3.30
CA ILE A 255 1.11 -16.83 -3.03
C ILE A 255 2.39 -16.09 -3.38
N LEU A 256 2.43 -15.40 -4.53
CA LEU A 256 3.63 -14.71 -5.00
C LEU A 256 4.20 -13.75 -3.95
N PRO A 257 3.40 -12.96 -3.20
CA PRO A 257 3.94 -12.04 -2.20
C PRO A 257 4.77 -12.67 -1.09
N ILE A 258 4.59 -13.96 -0.82
CA ILE A 258 5.31 -14.67 0.24
C ILE A 258 6.81 -14.73 -0.06
N ALA A 259 7.21 -14.96 -1.31
CA ALA A 259 8.62 -15.10 -1.67
C ALA A 259 9.41 -13.78 -1.53
N PRO A 260 8.95 -12.63 -2.07
CA PRO A 260 9.57 -11.33 -1.81
C PRO A 260 9.63 -10.99 -0.31
N TYR A 261 8.58 -11.31 0.46
CA TYR A 261 8.61 -11.13 1.91
C TYR A 261 9.75 -11.91 2.57
N MET A 262 9.87 -13.21 2.26
CA MET A 262 10.91 -14.06 2.85
C MET A 262 12.30 -13.55 2.51
N LEU A 263 12.54 -13.23 1.23
CA LEU A 263 13.81 -12.70 0.74
C LEU A 263 14.15 -11.37 1.45
N PHE A 264 13.20 -10.44 1.49
CA PHE A 264 13.39 -9.14 2.12
C PHE A 264 13.66 -9.25 3.62
N PHE A 265 12.94 -10.12 4.33
CA PHE A 265 13.18 -10.38 5.75
C PHE A 265 14.60 -10.88 5.98
N ILE A 266 15.04 -11.90 5.22
CA ILE A 266 16.35 -12.53 5.37
C ILE A 266 17.47 -11.52 5.14
N LEU A 267 17.36 -10.69 4.10
CA LEU A 267 18.40 -9.74 3.73
C LEU A 267 18.52 -8.56 4.71
N PHE A 268 17.41 -7.98 5.15
CA PHE A 268 17.43 -6.66 5.80
C PHE A 268 17.09 -6.67 7.29
N ARG A 269 16.29 -7.62 7.78
CA ARG A 269 15.91 -7.63 9.20
C ARG A 269 17.10 -7.81 10.16
N PRO A 270 18.09 -8.68 9.90
CA PRO A 270 19.23 -8.85 10.80
C PRO A 270 19.98 -7.53 11.04
N PHE A 271 20.17 -6.74 9.98
CA PHE A 271 20.82 -5.44 10.05
C PHE A 271 20.04 -4.44 10.90
N VAL A 272 18.73 -4.27 10.64
CA VAL A 272 17.89 -3.35 11.43
C VAL A 272 17.80 -3.80 12.89
N LYS A 273 17.75 -5.10 13.14
CA LYS A 273 17.73 -5.63 14.51
C LYS A 273 19.01 -5.26 15.27
N ALA A 274 20.18 -5.39 14.64
CA ALA A 274 21.43 -5.00 15.26
C ALA A 274 21.44 -3.50 15.64
N ILE A 275 20.88 -2.63 14.79
CA ILE A 275 20.73 -1.19 15.09
C ILE A 275 19.77 -0.97 16.27
N ASP A 276 18.59 -1.61 16.25
CA ASP A 276 17.61 -1.50 17.33
C ASP A 276 18.22 -1.96 18.68
N ASP A 277 18.99 -3.05 18.68
CA ASP A 277 19.65 -3.61 19.87
C ASP A 277 20.73 -2.65 20.44
N VAL A 278 21.51 -2.00 19.57
CA VAL A 278 22.49 -0.97 19.98
C VAL A 278 21.79 0.23 20.62
N ILE A 279 20.73 0.76 19.98
CA ILE A 279 19.96 1.90 20.51
C ILE A 279 19.32 1.56 21.86
N ALA A 280 18.79 0.34 22.03
CA ALA A 280 18.22 -0.09 23.29
C ALA A 280 19.28 -0.17 24.41
N SER A 281 20.48 -0.67 24.08
CA SER A 281 21.58 -0.77 25.04
C SER A 281 22.11 0.59 25.50
N SER A 282 22.21 1.58 24.61
CA SER A 282 22.66 2.93 24.95
C SER A 282 21.63 3.65 25.84
N ALA A 283 20.34 3.56 25.49
CA ALA A 283 19.27 4.15 26.29
C ALA A 283 19.21 3.57 27.71
N LYS A 284 19.45 2.25 27.85
CA LYS A 284 19.54 1.61 29.16
C LYS A 284 20.73 2.13 29.96
N SER A 285 21.91 2.20 29.33
CA SER A 285 23.12 2.75 29.97
C SER A 285 22.94 4.19 30.44
N GLU A 286 22.23 5.04 29.70
CA GLU A 286 21.97 6.42 30.10
C GLU A 286 21.03 6.50 31.30
N LYS A 287 19.98 5.66 31.30
CA LYS A 287 19.02 5.58 32.41
C LYS A 287 19.69 5.09 33.70
N ASP A 288 20.56 4.10 33.62
CA ASP A 288 21.30 3.56 34.77
C ASP A 288 22.30 4.60 35.32
N LYS A 289 22.93 5.40 34.45
CA LYS A 289 23.78 6.53 34.84
C LYS A 289 22.99 7.67 35.49
N ALA A 290 21.76 7.93 35.06
CA ALA A 290 20.91 8.96 35.65
C ALA A 290 20.41 8.55 37.04
N ASN A 291 19.98 7.29 37.20
CA ASN A 291 19.52 6.75 38.48
C ASN A 291 20.64 6.73 39.54
N SER A 292 21.84 6.27 39.17
CA SER A 292 23.00 6.26 40.09
C SER A 292 23.45 7.68 40.50
N LYS A 293 23.25 8.68 39.64
CA LYS A 293 23.49 10.09 39.99
C LYS A 293 22.47 10.60 41.02
N ASN A 294 21.20 10.27 40.87
CA ASN A 294 20.15 10.67 41.81
C ASN A 294 20.31 9.99 43.18
N GLU A 295 20.62 8.69 43.22
CA GLU A 295 20.91 7.98 44.49
C GLU A 295 22.10 8.61 45.22
N ASN A 296 23.17 8.98 44.51
CA ASN A 296 24.31 9.67 45.11
C ASN A 296 23.96 11.06 45.66
N VAL A 297 23.02 11.77 45.03
CA VAL A 297 22.55 13.08 45.51
C VAL A 297 21.66 12.93 46.75
N GLU A 298 20.80 11.92 46.80
CA GLU A 298 19.96 11.62 47.97
C GLU A 298 20.81 11.13 49.15
N LEU A 299 21.78 10.24 48.92
CA LEU A 299 22.74 9.80 49.95
C LEU A 299 23.53 10.97 50.53
N LYS A 300 24.01 11.89 49.69
CA LYS A 300 24.72 13.09 50.16
C LYS A 300 23.82 14.05 50.95
N LYS A 301 22.52 14.12 50.65
CA LYS A 301 21.55 14.91 51.43
C LYS A 301 21.18 14.24 52.76
N ALA A 302 21.17 12.92 52.83
CA ALA A 302 20.88 12.18 54.06
C ALA A 302 22.05 12.17 55.08
N MET A 303 23.27 12.47 54.62
CA MET A 303 24.49 12.53 55.44
C MET A 303 24.90 13.95 55.86
N ALA A 304 24.12 14.98 55.49
CA ALA A 304 24.33 16.39 55.85
C ALA A 304 23.29 16.83 56.88
#